data_AF-A0A4U8SP24-F1
#
_entry.id   AF-A0A4U8SP24-F1
#
_cell.length_a   1.000
_cell.length_b   1.000
_cell.length_c   1.000
_cell.angle_alpha   90.00
_cell.angle_beta   90.00
_cell.angle_gamma   90.00
#
_symmetry.space_group_name_H-M   'P 1'
#
loop_
_entity.id
_entity.type
_entity.pdbx_description
1 polymer ?
#
loop_
_entity_poly.entity_id
_entity_poly.type
_entity_poly.pdbx_seq_one_letter_code
_entity_poly.pdbx_strand_id
1 'polypeptide(L)'
;MTQEELDSLMDGEPDVSKVDGASVSAPEDDEVKKVTIDPNDFRAEADKKWPPPPPTEDHKIVHQLDEVTKDTEVKGTQIFDQLEVMSNDADKISKLAKGIESYLCEQEELFTKLCTTFPHIQSFQIALESTKNTRSHSKEITDAANDINDASMQAMDLMQYQDIHRQKIERVINVMRALAQYMNSLFEGKIDDSKRVSSAVFIAGDDKEDVVNEDDIEAMIASFGTKS
;
A
#
# COMPACT_ATOMS: atom_id res chain seq x y z
N MET A 1 0.22 -31.91 17.21
CA MET A 1 0.83 -30.77 17.90
C MET A 1 0.53 -30.94 19.37
N THR A 2 1.54 -31.31 20.15
CA THR A 2 1.46 -31.43 21.60
C THR A 2 1.71 -30.05 22.22
N GLN A 3 1.19 -29.80 23.44
CA GLN A 3 1.32 -28.50 24.13
C GLN A 3 2.79 -28.06 24.34
N GLU A 4 3.71 -29.02 24.34
CA GLU A 4 5.16 -28.80 24.44
C GLU A 4 5.76 -28.16 23.17
N GLU A 5 5.14 -28.37 22.00
CA GLU A 5 5.55 -27.74 20.74
C GLU A 5 5.00 -26.30 20.61
N LEU A 6 3.93 -25.97 21.35
CA LEU A 6 3.33 -24.62 21.35
C LEU A 6 4.05 -23.68 22.34
N ASP A 7 4.49 -24.19 23.50
CA ASP A 7 5.25 -23.42 24.50
C ASP A 7 6.63 -23.02 24.00
N SER A 8 7.30 -23.87 23.22
CA SER A 8 8.62 -23.55 22.65
C SER A 8 8.58 -22.44 21.58
N LEU A 9 7.39 -22.07 21.09
CA LEU A 9 7.20 -21.00 20.10
C LEU A 9 6.77 -19.67 20.76
N MET A 10 6.34 -19.70 22.02
CA MET A 10 5.78 -18.54 22.73
C MET A 10 6.72 -17.94 23.79
N ASP A 11 7.77 -18.66 24.21
CA ASP A 11 8.76 -18.20 25.21
C ASP A 11 9.93 -17.38 24.59
N GLY A 12 9.80 -16.96 23.33
CA GLY A 12 10.79 -16.17 22.60
C GLY A 12 10.41 -14.71 22.50
N GLU A 13 10.43 -13.98 23.62
CA GLU A 13 10.25 -12.52 23.63
C GLU A 13 11.56 -11.83 23.18
N PRO A 14 11.57 -11.00 22.11
CA PRO A 14 12.77 -10.26 21.75
C PRO A 14 12.92 -9.02 22.63
N ASP A 15 13.83 -9.10 23.60
CA ASP A 15 14.30 -7.97 24.42
C ASP A 15 14.96 -6.91 23.52
N VAL A 16 14.28 -5.77 23.42
CA VAL A 16 14.67 -4.57 22.68
C VAL A 16 15.63 -3.70 23.50
N SER A 17 16.69 -4.28 24.08
CA SER A 17 17.69 -3.48 24.79
C SER A 17 19.05 -4.19 24.92
N LYS A 18 20.03 -3.71 24.14
CA LYS A 18 21.48 -4.08 24.12
C LYS A 18 21.85 -5.38 23.39
N VAL A 19 22.42 -5.23 22.20
CA VAL A 19 23.69 -5.89 21.85
C VAL A 19 24.55 -4.91 21.06
N ASP A 20 25.54 -4.35 21.76
CA ASP A 20 26.78 -3.85 21.19
C ASP A 20 27.70 -5.06 20.98
N GLY A 21 28.40 -5.16 19.84
CA GLY A 21 29.61 -6.00 19.72
C GLY A 21 29.65 -7.07 18.62
N ALA A 22 30.01 -6.61 17.42
CA ALA A 22 30.93 -7.26 16.46
C ALA A 22 30.42 -8.28 15.41
N SER A 23 30.52 -7.77 14.16
CA SER A 23 31.08 -8.41 12.95
C SER A 23 30.10 -9.07 11.98
N VAL A 24 29.46 -8.22 11.16
CA VAL A 24 28.98 -8.61 9.83
C VAL A 24 29.53 -7.60 8.82
N SER A 25 30.26 -8.11 7.84
CA SER A 25 30.88 -7.39 6.72
C SER A 25 29.85 -6.63 5.88
N ALA A 26 30.05 -5.32 5.77
CA ALA A 26 29.24 -4.38 5.00
C ALA A 26 29.46 -4.53 3.48
N PRO A 27 28.40 -4.47 2.64
CA PRO A 27 28.49 -3.75 1.38
C PRO A 27 28.29 -2.26 1.66
N GLU A 28 29.16 -1.46 1.06
CA GLU A 28 29.29 -0.03 1.30
C GLU A 28 28.07 0.77 0.87
N ASP A 29 27.88 1.81 1.66
CA ASP A 29 26.96 2.93 1.59
C ASP A 29 26.93 3.60 0.21
N ASP A 30 25.75 3.76 -0.38
CA ASP A 30 25.53 4.75 -1.43
C ASP A 30 24.45 5.71 -0.91
N GLU A 31 24.89 6.62 -0.03
CA GLU A 31 24.12 7.77 0.41
C GLU A 31 23.54 8.49 -0.81
N VAL A 32 22.21 8.54 -0.92
CA VAL A 32 21.54 9.47 -1.82
C VAL A 32 21.77 10.89 -1.29
N LYS A 33 22.91 11.47 -1.66
CA LYS A 33 23.18 12.88 -1.46
C LYS A 33 22.19 13.66 -2.31
N LYS A 34 21.24 14.35 -1.65
CA LYS A 34 20.53 15.47 -2.26
C LYS A 34 21.56 16.55 -2.59
N VAL A 35 22.14 16.46 -3.78
CA VAL A 35 22.98 17.52 -4.33
C VAL A 35 22.03 18.68 -4.66
N THR A 36 22.04 19.71 -3.83
CA THR A 36 21.53 21.03 -4.24
C THR A 36 22.46 21.54 -5.32
N ILE A 37 22.05 21.37 -6.57
CA ILE A 37 22.80 21.85 -7.73
C ILE A 37 22.67 23.38 -7.75
N ASP A 38 23.79 24.08 -7.58
CA ASP A 38 23.86 25.53 -7.78
C ASP A 38 23.62 25.82 -9.28
N PRO A 39 22.62 26.64 -9.66
CA PRO A 39 22.29 26.89 -11.06
C PRO A 39 23.46 27.44 -11.91
N ASN A 40 24.48 28.02 -11.28
CA ASN A 40 25.66 28.56 -11.95
C ASN A 40 26.82 27.55 -12.11
N ASP A 41 26.75 26.36 -11.50
CA ASP A 41 27.85 25.37 -11.50
C ASP A 41 27.41 23.98 -12.02
N PHE A 42 26.29 23.91 -12.75
CA PHE A 42 25.88 22.69 -13.45
C PHE A 42 26.81 22.46 -14.65
N ARG A 43 27.94 21.81 -14.40
CA ARG A 43 28.75 21.17 -15.43
C ARG A 43 28.30 19.72 -15.55
N ALA A 44 27.92 19.30 -16.75
CA ALA A 44 27.71 17.89 -17.03
C ALA A 44 29.06 17.18 -16.85
N GLU A 45 29.28 16.54 -15.71
CA GLU A 45 30.44 15.69 -15.48
C GLU A 45 30.47 14.62 -16.59
N ALA A 46 31.40 14.75 -17.52
CA ALA A 46 31.51 13.91 -18.72
C ALA A 46 31.80 12.43 -18.44
N ASP A 47 32.05 12.08 -17.17
CA ASP A 47 32.37 10.72 -16.73
C ASP A 47 31.12 9.92 -16.30
N LYS A 48 29.95 10.55 -16.16
CA LYS A 48 28.69 9.81 -16.01
C LYS A 48 28.18 9.37 -17.37
N LYS A 49 28.06 8.04 -17.55
CA LYS A 49 27.66 7.41 -18.82
C LYS A 49 26.28 7.92 -19.24
N TRP A 50 26.27 8.77 -20.26
CA TRP A 50 25.11 9.38 -20.90
C TRP A 50 24.80 8.61 -22.19
N PRO A 51 23.51 8.36 -22.55
CA PRO A 51 22.29 8.74 -21.86
C PRO A 51 22.01 7.90 -20.59
N PRO A 52 21.21 8.40 -19.63
CA PRO A 52 20.75 7.60 -18.51
C PRO A 52 20.04 6.33 -19.02
N PRO A 53 20.13 5.21 -18.28
CA PRO A 53 19.45 3.99 -18.67
C PRO A 53 17.95 4.25 -18.84
N PRO A 54 17.29 3.61 -19.82
CA PRO A 54 15.87 3.79 -20.04
C PRO A 54 15.09 3.48 -18.76
N PRO A 55 14.00 4.23 -18.45
CA PRO A 55 13.22 4.00 -17.25
C PRO A 55 12.76 2.55 -17.18
N THR A 56 13.13 1.84 -16.12
CA THR A 56 12.55 0.52 -15.79
C THR A 56 11.07 0.68 -15.43
N GLU A 57 10.30 -0.42 -15.47
CA GLU A 57 8.87 -0.45 -15.11
C GLU A 57 8.58 0.27 -13.79
N ASP A 58 9.47 0.14 -12.80
CA ASP A 58 9.37 0.76 -11.48
C ASP A 58 9.42 2.30 -11.49
N HIS A 59 9.98 2.90 -12.55
CA HIS A 59 10.04 4.35 -12.74
C HIS A 59 8.86 4.90 -13.54
N LYS A 60 7.97 4.02 -14.05
CA LYS A 60 6.76 4.41 -14.78
C LYS A 60 5.61 4.68 -13.81
N ILE A 61 5.76 5.75 -13.02
CA ILE A 61 4.79 6.18 -12.00
C ILE A 61 3.35 6.31 -12.53
N VAL A 62 3.16 6.66 -13.80
CA VAL A 62 1.83 6.74 -14.43
C VAL A 62 1.18 5.36 -14.54
N HIS A 63 1.95 4.35 -14.95
CA HIS A 63 1.47 2.98 -15.08
C HIS A 63 1.14 2.37 -13.71
N GLN A 64 1.99 2.62 -12.71
CA GLN A 64 1.74 2.19 -11.33
C GLN A 64 0.46 2.80 -10.77
N LEU A 65 0.22 4.10 -11.01
CA LEU A 65 -1.01 4.74 -10.57
C LEU A 65 -2.26 4.18 -11.30
N ASP A 66 -2.16 3.87 -12.60
CA ASP A 66 -3.24 3.19 -13.34
C ASP A 66 -3.54 1.79 -12.74
N GLU A 67 -2.50 1.00 -12.46
CA GLU A 67 -2.64 -0.33 -11.85
C GLU A 67 -3.27 -0.26 -10.46
N VAL A 68 -2.80 0.66 -9.62
CA VAL A 68 -3.37 0.89 -8.28
C VAL A 68 -4.84 1.31 -8.38
N THR A 69 -5.18 2.16 -9.34
CA THR A 69 -6.57 2.60 -9.55
C THR A 69 -7.48 1.42 -9.90
N LYS A 70 -7.02 0.56 -10.81
CA LYS A 70 -7.77 -0.62 -11.27
C LYS A 70 -7.91 -1.68 -10.17
N ASP A 71 -6.83 -1.99 -9.45
CA ASP A 71 -6.89 -2.95 -8.34
C ASP A 71 -7.77 -2.44 -7.20
N THR A 72 -7.70 -1.14 -6.90
CA THR A 72 -8.56 -0.48 -5.91
C THR A 72 -10.05 -0.56 -6.28
N GLU A 73 -10.40 -0.49 -7.57
CA GLU A 73 -11.79 -0.67 -8.02
C GLU A 73 -12.28 -2.10 -7.78
N VAL A 74 -11.50 -3.10 -8.21
CA VAL A 74 -11.86 -4.52 -8.06
C VAL A 74 -11.96 -4.92 -6.58
N LYS A 75 -10.97 -4.52 -5.78
CA LYS A 75 -10.99 -4.72 -4.33
C LYS A 75 -12.14 -3.95 -3.68
N GLY A 76 -12.46 -2.80 -4.24
CA GLY A 76 -13.62 -2.01 -3.87
C GLY A 76 -14.90 -2.85 -3.95
N THR A 77 -15.22 -3.37 -5.14
CA THR A 77 -16.41 -4.21 -5.33
C THR A 77 -16.43 -5.42 -4.40
N GLN A 78 -15.28 -6.08 -4.20
CA GLN A 78 -15.19 -7.26 -3.31
C GLN A 78 -15.54 -6.92 -1.84
N ILE A 79 -15.10 -5.77 -1.33
CA ILE A 79 -15.44 -5.35 0.04
C ILE A 79 -16.92 -5.03 0.14
N PHE A 80 -17.51 -4.37 -0.87
CA PHE A 80 -18.97 -4.12 -0.90
C PHE A 80 -19.77 -5.41 -0.85
N ASP A 81 -19.44 -6.38 -1.69
CA ASP A 81 -20.10 -7.69 -1.70
C ASP A 81 -19.99 -8.38 -0.34
N GLN A 82 -18.81 -8.30 0.30
CA GLN A 82 -18.59 -8.88 1.62
C GLN A 82 -19.39 -8.18 2.71
N LEU A 83 -19.49 -6.85 2.68
CA LEU A 83 -20.32 -6.07 3.60
C LEU A 83 -21.82 -6.39 3.43
N GLU A 84 -22.26 -6.66 2.20
CA GLU A 84 -23.65 -7.07 1.94
C GLU A 84 -23.93 -8.47 2.51
N VAL A 85 -23.00 -9.41 2.36
CA VAL A 85 -23.09 -10.73 3.00
C VAL A 85 -23.17 -10.59 4.52
N MET A 86 -22.32 -9.74 5.13
CA MET A 86 -22.32 -9.49 6.57
C MET A 86 -23.66 -8.92 7.05
N SER A 87 -24.20 -7.91 6.37
CA SER A 87 -25.50 -7.32 6.70
C SER A 87 -26.63 -8.35 6.59
N ASN A 88 -26.65 -9.14 5.51
CA ASN A 88 -27.64 -10.20 5.32
C ASN A 88 -27.55 -11.30 6.39
N ASP A 89 -26.35 -11.68 6.80
CA ASP A 89 -26.15 -12.69 7.84
C ASP A 89 -26.50 -12.15 9.23
N ALA A 90 -26.20 -10.89 9.52
CA ALA A 90 -26.64 -10.20 10.73
C ALA A 90 -28.18 -10.18 10.84
N ASP A 91 -28.88 -9.89 9.75
CA ASP A 91 -30.34 -9.96 9.68
C ASP A 91 -30.89 -11.36 9.93
N LYS A 92 -30.23 -12.40 9.40
CA LYS A 92 -30.61 -13.79 9.68
C LYS A 92 -30.40 -14.12 11.16
N ILE A 93 -29.28 -13.73 11.75
CA ILE A 93 -29.00 -13.92 13.18
C ILE A 93 -30.06 -13.22 14.03
N SER A 94 -30.39 -11.97 13.73
CA SER A 94 -31.44 -11.20 14.44
C SER A 94 -32.81 -11.90 14.37
N LYS A 95 -33.19 -12.45 13.21
CA LYS A 95 -34.45 -13.21 13.06
C LYS A 95 -34.45 -14.51 13.87
N LEU A 96 -33.35 -15.27 13.84
CA LEU A 96 -33.22 -16.51 14.60
C LEU A 96 -33.24 -16.23 16.11
N ALA A 97 -32.51 -15.21 16.56
CA ALA A 97 -32.47 -14.79 17.97
C ALA A 97 -33.84 -14.34 18.47
N LYS A 98 -34.62 -13.59 17.67
CA LYS A 98 -36.02 -13.24 17.99
C LYS A 98 -36.93 -14.47 18.11
N GLY A 99 -36.73 -15.49 17.27
CA GLY A 99 -37.45 -16.76 17.38
C GLY A 99 -37.15 -17.49 18.69
N ILE A 100 -35.87 -17.53 19.09
CA ILE A 100 -35.44 -18.08 20.38
C ILE A 100 -36.03 -17.29 21.55
N GLU A 101 -36.00 -15.96 21.48
CA GLU A 101 -36.56 -15.09 22.52
C GLU A 101 -38.06 -15.32 22.73
N SER A 102 -38.83 -15.45 21.64
CA SER A 102 -40.27 -15.77 21.72
C SER A 102 -40.53 -17.10 22.42
N TYR A 103 -39.76 -18.14 22.08
CA TYR A 103 -39.86 -19.44 22.75
C TYR A 103 -39.51 -19.34 24.24
N LEU A 104 -38.43 -18.61 24.58
CA LEU A 104 -38.02 -18.41 25.97
C LEU A 104 -39.07 -17.64 26.79
N CYS A 105 -39.78 -16.68 26.19
CA CYS A 105 -40.91 -16.01 26.83
C CYS A 105 -42.05 -16.99 27.18
N GLU A 106 -42.43 -17.89 26.27
CA GLU A 106 -43.43 -18.93 26.54
C GLU A 106 -42.98 -19.89 27.66
N GLN A 107 -41.69 -20.28 27.66
CA GLN A 107 -41.12 -21.11 28.73
C GLN A 107 -41.09 -20.39 30.08
N GLU A 108 -40.79 -19.09 30.10
CA GLU A 108 -40.81 -18.27 31.31
C GLU A 108 -42.23 -18.22 31.91
N GLU A 109 -43.26 -18.06 31.08
CA GLU A 109 -44.66 -18.12 31.52
C GLU A 109 -45.05 -19.50 32.08
N LEU A 110 -44.63 -20.58 31.41
CA LEU A 110 -44.89 -21.96 31.85
C LEU A 110 -44.25 -22.23 33.22
N PHE A 111 -42.95 -21.92 33.36
CA PHE A 111 -42.25 -22.13 34.62
C PHE A 111 -42.78 -21.22 35.73
N THR A 112 -43.24 -20.01 35.40
CA THR A 112 -43.91 -19.14 36.37
C THR A 112 -45.20 -19.81 36.90
N LYS A 113 -46.05 -20.34 36.02
CA LYS A 113 -47.27 -21.09 36.42
C LYS A 113 -46.92 -22.33 37.26
N LEU A 114 -45.92 -23.10 36.87
CA LEU A 114 -45.46 -24.28 37.63
C LEU A 114 -44.92 -23.90 39.01
N CYS A 115 -44.12 -22.84 39.13
CA CYS A 115 -43.63 -22.34 40.42
C CYS A 115 -44.78 -21.90 41.33
N THR A 116 -45.82 -21.25 40.78
CA THR A 116 -47.00 -20.86 41.58
C THR A 116 -47.84 -22.05 42.03
N THR A 117 -47.94 -23.09 41.21
CA THR A 117 -48.76 -24.28 41.48
C THR A 117 -48.05 -25.27 42.42
N PHE A 118 -46.73 -25.37 42.29
CA PHE A 118 -45.88 -26.30 43.06
C PHE A 118 -44.73 -25.55 43.76
N PRO A 119 -45.02 -24.70 44.76
CA PRO A 119 -44.03 -23.80 45.38
C PRO A 119 -42.91 -24.52 46.14
N HIS A 120 -43.06 -25.81 46.43
CA HIS A 120 -42.06 -26.61 47.14
C HIS A 120 -41.04 -27.31 46.22
N ILE A 121 -41.21 -27.21 44.89
CA ILE A 121 -40.30 -27.84 43.92
C ILE A 121 -39.24 -26.83 43.47
N GLN A 122 -38.06 -26.86 44.10
CA GLN A 122 -36.94 -25.98 43.77
C GLN A 122 -36.45 -26.08 42.31
N SER A 123 -36.57 -27.26 41.70
CA SER A 123 -36.11 -27.47 40.31
C SER A 123 -36.80 -26.54 39.31
N PHE A 124 -38.07 -26.16 39.55
CA PHE A 124 -38.78 -25.21 38.68
C PHE A 124 -38.29 -23.78 38.84
N GLN A 125 -37.92 -23.37 40.06
CA GLN A 125 -37.32 -22.06 40.31
C GLN A 125 -35.95 -21.94 39.65
N ILE A 126 -35.11 -22.98 39.76
CA ILE A 126 -33.80 -23.02 39.10
C ILE A 126 -33.97 -22.96 37.57
N ALA A 127 -34.91 -23.72 37.01
CA ALA A 127 -35.18 -23.69 35.56
C ALA A 127 -35.71 -22.33 35.09
N LEU A 128 -36.56 -21.66 35.89
CA LEU A 128 -37.07 -20.32 35.61
C LEU A 128 -35.94 -19.28 35.57
N GLU A 129 -35.05 -19.31 36.57
CA GLU A 129 -33.90 -18.42 36.63
C GLU A 129 -32.94 -18.65 35.46
N SER A 130 -32.64 -19.93 35.15
CA SER A 130 -31.84 -20.29 33.98
C SER A 130 -32.48 -19.79 32.67
N THR A 131 -33.79 -19.92 32.52
CA THR A 131 -34.53 -19.45 31.32
C THR A 131 -34.41 -17.93 31.17
N LYS A 132 -34.55 -17.18 32.27
CA LYS A 132 -34.36 -15.72 32.28
C LYS A 132 -32.94 -15.32 31.89
N ASN A 133 -31.94 -16.04 32.39
CA ASN A 133 -30.56 -15.77 32.03
C ASN A 133 -30.30 -16.03 30.54
N THR A 134 -30.78 -17.16 30.00
CA THR A 134 -30.70 -17.47 28.56
C THR A 134 -31.44 -16.42 27.71
N ARG A 135 -32.56 -15.88 28.20
CA ARG A 135 -33.28 -14.79 27.52
C ARG A 135 -32.45 -13.50 27.46
N SER A 136 -31.71 -13.17 28.53
CA SER A 136 -30.76 -12.05 28.51
C SER A 136 -29.70 -12.24 27.43
N HIS A 137 -29.08 -13.43 27.36
CA HIS A 137 -28.09 -13.73 26.31
C HIS A 137 -28.69 -13.68 24.89
N SER A 138 -29.93 -14.13 24.70
CA SER A 138 -30.62 -14.01 23.41
C SER A 138 -30.80 -12.55 22.97
N LYS A 139 -31.03 -11.66 23.95
CA LYS A 139 -31.11 -10.22 23.69
C LYS A 139 -29.75 -9.63 23.33
N GLU A 140 -28.70 -10.00 24.07
CA GLU A 140 -27.31 -9.60 23.75
C GLU A 140 -26.91 -10.04 22.33
N ILE A 141 -27.30 -11.24 21.88
CA ILE A 141 -27.07 -11.71 20.51
C ILE A 141 -27.82 -10.82 19.50
N THR A 142 -29.05 -10.43 19.81
CA THR A 142 -29.86 -9.56 18.94
C THR A 142 -29.23 -8.18 18.83
N ASP A 143 -28.77 -7.61 19.94
CA ASP A 143 -28.13 -6.30 19.99
C ASP A 143 -26.81 -6.35 19.21
N ALA A 144 -25.97 -7.36 19.42
CA ALA A 144 -24.72 -7.55 18.66
C ALA A 144 -24.97 -7.72 17.14
N ALA A 145 -26.05 -8.40 16.74
CA ALA A 145 -26.42 -8.50 15.34
C ALA A 145 -26.83 -7.15 14.74
N ASN A 146 -27.56 -6.32 15.48
CA ASN A 146 -27.90 -4.98 15.03
C ASN A 146 -26.65 -4.10 14.90
N ASP A 147 -25.72 -4.18 15.87
CA ASP A 147 -24.45 -3.45 15.83
C ASP A 147 -23.61 -3.83 14.60
N ILE A 148 -23.58 -5.11 14.23
CA ILE A 148 -22.91 -5.58 12.99
C ILE A 148 -23.57 -4.97 11.75
N ASN A 149 -24.89 -4.89 11.73
CA ASN A 149 -25.61 -4.33 10.59
C ASN A 149 -25.33 -2.83 10.46
N ASP A 150 -25.41 -2.09 11.56
CA ASP A 150 -25.08 -0.66 11.62
C ASP A 150 -23.63 -0.39 11.20
N ALA A 151 -22.68 -1.20 11.69
CA ALA A 151 -21.28 -1.09 11.30
C ALA A 151 -21.06 -1.40 9.81
N SER A 152 -21.78 -2.38 9.26
CA SER A 152 -21.73 -2.74 7.84
C SER A 152 -22.25 -1.59 6.97
N MET A 153 -23.36 -0.96 7.36
CA MET A 153 -23.90 0.21 6.66
C MET A 153 -22.94 1.41 6.72
N GLN A 154 -22.37 1.69 7.90
CA GLN A 154 -21.38 2.78 8.04
C GLN A 154 -20.12 2.52 7.21
N ALA A 155 -19.66 1.26 7.13
CA ALA A 155 -18.52 0.90 6.30
C ALA A 155 -18.83 1.08 4.80
N MET A 156 -20.04 0.72 4.34
CA MET A 156 -20.49 0.98 2.97
C MET A 156 -20.51 2.48 2.63
N ASP A 157 -20.97 3.32 3.56
CA ASP A 157 -20.97 4.78 3.40
C ASP A 157 -19.54 5.34 3.30
N LEU A 158 -18.64 4.90 4.19
CA LEU A 158 -17.23 5.29 4.13
C LEU A 158 -16.59 4.84 2.82
N MET A 159 -16.98 3.68 2.32
CA MET A 159 -16.45 3.12 1.10
C MET A 159 -16.83 3.93 -0.15
N GLN A 160 -17.94 4.68 -0.14
CA GLN A 160 -18.21 5.65 -1.20
C GLN A 160 -17.11 6.72 -1.30
N TYR A 161 -16.40 7.03 -0.22
CA TYR A 161 -15.25 7.95 -0.26
C TYR A 161 -14.06 7.38 -1.05
N GLN A 162 -13.97 6.07 -1.23
CA GLN A 162 -12.94 5.42 -2.07
C GLN A 162 -13.09 5.79 -3.55
N ASP A 163 -14.31 5.99 -4.04
CA ASP A 163 -14.52 6.43 -5.44
C ASP A 163 -13.95 7.84 -5.67
N ILE A 164 -14.03 8.72 -4.66
CA ILE A 164 -13.40 10.05 -4.71
C ILE A 164 -11.87 9.94 -4.82
N HIS A 165 -11.26 8.99 -4.13
CA HIS A 165 -9.81 8.75 -4.23
C HIS A 165 -9.41 8.24 -5.61
N ARG A 166 -10.17 7.29 -6.17
CA ARG A 166 -10.00 6.81 -7.55
C ARG A 166 -10.01 7.98 -8.54
N GLN A 167 -11.04 8.83 -8.48
CA GLN A 167 -11.16 10.02 -9.35
C GLN A 167 -9.99 11.01 -9.19
N LYS A 168 -9.50 11.22 -7.96
CA LYS A 168 -8.34 12.08 -7.70
C LYS A 168 -7.08 11.51 -8.35
N ILE A 169 -6.86 10.20 -8.28
CA ILE A 169 -5.72 9.53 -8.91
C ILE A 169 -5.83 9.65 -10.44
N GLU A 170 -7.01 9.38 -11.03
CA GLU A 170 -7.25 9.55 -12.47
C GLU A 170 -6.94 10.97 -12.96
N ARG A 171 -7.33 11.98 -12.18
CA ARG A 171 -6.99 13.38 -12.48
C ARG A 171 -5.49 13.61 -12.46
N VAL A 172 -4.77 13.09 -11.47
CA VAL A 172 -3.30 13.21 -11.38
C VAL A 172 -2.64 12.52 -12.58
N ILE A 173 -3.08 11.31 -12.92
CA ILE A 173 -2.60 10.55 -14.08
C ILE A 173 -2.76 11.37 -15.37
N ASN A 174 -3.93 11.96 -15.60
CA ASN A 174 -4.19 12.78 -16.79
C ASN A 174 -3.28 14.02 -16.84
N VAL A 175 -3.07 14.71 -15.71
CA VAL A 175 -2.13 15.83 -15.62
C VAL A 175 -0.70 15.39 -15.92
N MET A 176 -0.26 14.26 -15.35
CA MET A 176 1.08 13.72 -15.57
C MET A 176 1.32 13.33 -17.03
N ARG A 177 0.32 12.71 -17.70
CA ARG A 177 0.39 12.41 -19.13
C ARG A 177 0.48 13.69 -19.97
N ALA A 178 -0.30 14.72 -19.64
CA ALA A 178 -0.25 16.02 -20.32
C ALA A 178 1.11 16.71 -20.12
N LEU A 179 1.69 16.64 -18.91
CA LEU A 179 3.02 17.17 -18.63
C LEU A 179 4.11 16.46 -19.44
N ALA A 180 4.05 15.12 -19.55
CA ALA A 180 4.98 14.36 -20.38
C ALA A 180 4.88 14.74 -21.87
N GLN A 181 3.65 14.88 -22.39
CA GLN A 181 3.42 15.35 -23.76
C GLN A 181 3.93 16.78 -23.98
N TYR A 182 3.70 17.68 -23.02
CA TYR A 182 4.18 19.05 -23.08
C TYR A 182 5.71 19.10 -23.08
N MET A 183 6.37 18.32 -22.22
CA MET A 183 7.83 18.21 -22.21
C MET A 183 8.38 17.66 -23.54
N ASN A 184 7.79 16.58 -24.06
CA ASN A 184 8.18 16.06 -25.38
C ASN A 184 7.98 17.11 -26.48
N SER A 185 6.89 17.88 -26.45
CA SER A 185 6.62 18.95 -27.41
C SER A 185 7.58 20.13 -27.28
N LEU A 186 8.05 20.47 -26.08
CA LEU A 186 9.09 21.48 -25.86
C LEU A 186 10.45 21.05 -26.45
N PHE A 187 10.75 19.75 -26.38
CA PHE A 187 12.00 19.19 -26.92
C PHE A 187 11.94 18.82 -28.41
N GLU A 188 10.73 18.66 -28.98
CA GLU A 188 10.47 18.62 -30.43
C GLU A 188 10.75 20.00 -31.06
N GLY A 189 12.02 20.38 -31.09
CA GLY A 189 12.46 21.59 -31.79
C GLY A 189 12.12 21.48 -33.28
N LYS A 190 11.48 22.52 -33.84
CA LYS A 190 11.11 22.67 -35.27
C LYS A 190 12.27 22.62 -36.28
N ILE A 191 13.49 22.34 -35.82
CA ILE A 191 14.71 22.35 -36.61
C ILE A 191 15.13 20.89 -36.80
N ASP A 192 15.13 20.47 -38.07
CA ASP A 192 15.74 19.23 -38.55
C ASP A 192 17.13 19.05 -37.93
N ASP A 193 17.39 17.88 -37.34
CA ASP A 193 18.66 17.55 -36.67
C ASP A 193 19.87 17.81 -37.59
N SER A 194 19.67 17.67 -38.90
CA SER A 194 20.66 17.97 -39.95
C SER A 194 21.07 19.46 -40.02
N LYS A 195 20.26 20.36 -39.47
CA LYS A 195 20.49 21.81 -39.42
C LYS A 195 20.91 22.29 -38.03
N ARG A 196 21.01 21.39 -37.06
CA ARG A 196 21.48 21.73 -35.72
C ARG A 196 23.00 21.82 -35.73
N VAL A 197 23.54 22.77 -34.98
CA VAL A 197 24.99 22.87 -34.76
C VAL A 197 25.43 21.59 -34.05
N SER A 198 26.53 20.99 -34.51
CA SER A 198 27.10 19.80 -33.90
C SER A 198 27.25 19.99 -32.39
N SER A 199 26.64 19.10 -31.59
CA SER A 199 26.76 19.12 -30.14
C SER A 199 28.24 19.13 -29.75
N ALA A 200 28.66 20.16 -29.01
CA ALA A 200 30.03 20.23 -28.53
C ALA A 200 30.24 19.10 -27.51
N VAL A 201 31.18 18.21 -27.81
CA VAL A 201 31.56 17.09 -26.93
C VAL A 201 32.57 17.54 -25.87
N PHE A 202 33.27 18.66 -26.12
CA PHE A 202 34.33 19.19 -25.26
C PHE A 202 34.21 20.71 -25.13
N ILE A 203 34.50 21.23 -23.94
CA ILE A 203 34.60 22.67 -23.68
C ILE A 203 36.01 23.06 -23.24
N ALA A 204 36.39 24.32 -23.43
CA ALA A 204 37.68 24.82 -22.98
C ALA A 204 37.82 24.68 -21.45
N GLY A 205 38.80 23.90 -21.00
CA GLY A 205 39.03 23.58 -19.59
C GLY A 205 38.58 22.19 -19.15
N ASP A 206 38.13 21.32 -20.06
CA ASP A 206 38.03 19.87 -19.79
C ASP A 206 39.44 19.27 -19.68
N ASP A 207 39.79 18.73 -18.51
CA ASP A 207 41.00 17.92 -18.32
C ASP A 207 40.75 16.48 -18.78
N LYS A 208 41.13 16.17 -20.03
CA LYS A 208 41.24 14.78 -20.51
C LYS A 208 42.53 14.56 -21.30
N GLU A 209 43.11 13.37 -21.13
CA GLU A 209 44.38 12.92 -21.75
C GLU A 209 44.32 12.80 -23.29
N ASP A 210 43.14 12.92 -23.90
CA ASP A 210 42.94 12.85 -25.37
C ASP A 210 43.14 14.21 -26.08
N VAL A 211 43.63 15.23 -25.37
CA VAL A 211 44.08 16.48 -26.00
C VAL A 211 45.49 16.25 -26.52
N VAL A 212 45.64 16.21 -27.85
CA VAL A 212 46.94 16.07 -28.52
C VAL A 212 47.86 17.18 -28.02
N ASN A 213 48.89 16.81 -27.24
CA ASN A 213 49.84 17.78 -26.70
C ASN A 213 50.74 18.29 -27.83
N GLU A 214 51.35 19.46 -27.64
CA GLU A 214 52.23 20.09 -28.63
C GLU A 214 53.38 19.15 -29.06
N ASP A 215 53.84 18.29 -28.15
CA ASP A 215 54.84 17.24 -28.40
C ASP A 215 54.33 16.13 -29.34
N ASP A 216 53.06 15.74 -29.23
CA ASP A 216 52.43 14.75 -30.13
C ASP A 216 52.20 15.34 -31.53
N ILE A 217 51.92 16.65 -31.59
CA ILE A 217 51.84 17.41 -32.85
C ILE A 217 53.21 17.47 -33.53
N GLU A 218 54.28 17.75 -32.78
CA GLU A 218 55.64 17.81 -33.29
C GLU A 218 56.13 16.42 -33.77
N ALA A 219 55.77 15.34 -33.05
CA ALA A 219 56.02 13.97 -33.46
C ALA A 219 55.29 13.59 -34.77
N MET A 220 54.03 14.03 -34.94
CA MET A 220 53.30 13.86 -36.19
C MET A 220 53.95 14.63 -37.35
N ILE A 221 54.36 15.88 -37.12
CA ILE A 221 55.05 16.69 -38.14
C ILE A 221 56.38 16.05 -38.56
N ALA A 222 57.15 15.52 -37.61
CA ALA A 222 58.40 14.80 -37.89
C ALA A 222 58.17 13.51 -38.69
N SER A 223 57.09 12.78 -38.41
CA SER A 223 56.71 11.56 -39.14
C SER A 223 56.29 11.84 -40.60
N PHE A 224 55.77 13.04 -40.89
CA PHE A 224 55.46 13.48 -42.24
C PHE A 224 56.66 14.08 -42.98
N GLY A 225 57.59 14.74 -42.27
CA GLY A 225 58.83 15.29 -42.84
C GLY A 225 59.87 14.24 -43.26
N THR A 226 59.71 12.98 -42.84
CA THR A 226 60.62 11.88 -43.17
C THR A 226 60.20 11.05 -44.40
N LYS A 227 59.11 11.41 -45.08
CA LYS A 227 58.81 10.91 -46.44
C LYS A 227 59.14 11.97 -47.48
N SER A 228 60.42 12.07 -47.84
CA SER A 228 60.84 12.51 -49.17
C SER A 228 62.16 11.86 -49.57
#